data_AF-A0A674I483-F1
#
_entry.id   AF-A0A674I483-F1
#
_cell.length_a   1.000
_cell.length_b   1.000
_cell.length_c   1.000
_cell.angle_alpha   90.00
_cell.angle_beta   90.00
_cell.angle_gamma   90.00
#
_symmetry.space_group_name_H-M   'P 1'
#
loop_
_entity.id
_entity.type
_entity.pdbx_description
1 polymer ?
#
loop_
_entity_poly.entity_id
_entity_poly.type
_entity_poly.pdbx_seq_one_letter_code
_entity_poly.pdbx_strand_id
1 'polypeptide(L)'
;GGSAHCRDTYLEWITLYCWTTFHATVMATPEWSWCQWEQIGRIYSDLSNCTVLMAEALSCPWPSPALDSFFLQIHMEYFTNCTVPASSQPSQPPLGPILAMAAVPACLTPLVVALTLRKAREAEPKPDRPLPAAPSVLSRQRASSRTVLGINWKGRESV
;
A
#
# COMPACT_ATOMS: atom_id res chain seq x y z
N GLY A 1 -23.51 20.47 9.81
CA GLY A 1 -24.17 21.08 8.65
C GLY A 1 -23.94 20.28 7.38
N GLY A 2 -22.69 20.22 6.88
CA GLY A 2 -22.39 19.61 5.58
C GLY A 2 -22.36 18.08 5.52
N SER A 3 -21.98 17.38 6.60
CA SER A 3 -21.86 15.91 6.59
C SER A 3 -23.19 15.17 6.46
N ALA A 4 -24.24 15.68 7.11
CA ALA A 4 -25.59 15.11 6.99
C ALA A 4 -26.19 15.34 5.59
N HIS A 5 -25.95 16.52 5.01
CA HIS A 5 -26.39 16.83 3.64
C HIS A 5 -25.72 15.90 2.62
N CYS A 6 -24.40 15.72 2.71
CA CYS A 6 -23.71 14.75 1.86
C CYS A 6 -24.24 13.34 2.07
N ARG A 7 -24.53 12.90 3.30
CA ARG A 7 -25.04 11.54 3.56
C ARG A 7 -26.36 11.28 2.84
N ASP A 8 -27.35 12.14 3.05
CA ASP A 8 -28.72 11.85 2.62
C ASP A 8 -28.87 12.05 1.10
N THR A 9 -28.29 13.13 0.53
CA THR A 9 -28.31 13.38 -0.92
C THR A 9 -27.47 12.36 -1.69
N TYR A 10 -26.30 11.97 -1.18
CA TYR A 10 -25.48 10.94 -1.83
C TYR A 10 -26.18 9.59 -1.88
N LEU A 11 -26.84 9.17 -0.79
CA LEU A 11 -27.57 7.91 -0.73
C LEU A 11 -28.73 7.90 -1.75
N GLU A 12 -29.48 9.00 -1.87
CA GLU A 12 -30.53 9.14 -2.86
C GLU A 12 -30.00 8.97 -4.29
N TRP A 13 -28.87 9.60 -4.60
CA TRP A 13 -28.27 9.55 -5.94
C TRP A 13 -27.73 8.16 -6.29
N ILE A 14 -27.00 7.50 -5.38
CA ILE A 14 -26.50 6.14 -5.65
C ILE A 14 -27.64 5.14 -5.76
N THR A 15 -28.74 5.30 -5.02
CA THR A 15 -29.93 4.47 -5.17
C THR A 15 -30.63 4.72 -6.51
N LEU A 16 -30.78 5.97 -6.93
CA LEU A 16 -31.49 6.31 -8.17
C LEU A 16 -30.71 5.95 -9.44
N TYR A 17 -29.40 6.24 -9.48
CA TYR A 17 -28.60 6.11 -10.69
C TYR A 17 -27.77 4.82 -10.74
N CYS A 18 -27.17 4.44 -9.62
CA CYS A 18 -26.23 3.31 -9.59
C CYS A 18 -26.94 1.99 -9.32
N TRP A 19 -27.78 1.93 -8.27
CA TRP A 19 -28.47 0.70 -7.89
C TRP A 19 -29.48 0.25 -8.95
N THR A 20 -30.23 1.16 -9.57
CA THR A 20 -31.22 0.81 -10.62
C THR A 20 -30.57 0.07 -11.80
N THR A 21 -29.44 0.59 -12.27
CA THR A 21 -28.65 -0.02 -13.36
C THR A 21 -28.07 -1.37 -12.93
N PHE A 22 -27.50 -1.42 -11.72
CA PHE A 22 -26.98 -2.66 -11.14
C PHE A 22 -28.07 -3.73 -11.04
N HIS A 23 -29.22 -3.40 -10.45
CA HIS A 23 -30.35 -4.30 -10.25
C HIS A 23 -30.83 -4.87 -11.58
N ALA A 24 -31.05 -4.02 -12.58
CA ALA A 24 -31.45 -4.48 -13.92
C ALA A 24 -30.45 -5.48 -14.52
N THR A 25 -29.14 -5.22 -14.34
CA THR A 25 -28.08 -6.06 -14.88
C THR A 25 -27.95 -7.40 -14.13
N VAL A 26 -28.06 -7.38 -12.80
CA VAL A 26 -28.04 -8.59 -11.96
C VAL A 26 -29.26 -9.46 -12.24
N MET A 27 -30.45 -8.88 -12.36
CA MET A 27 -31.69 -9.63 -12.67
C MET A 27 -31.68 -10.23 -14.08
N ALA A 28 -30.95 -9.63 -15.01
CA ALA A 28 -30.72 -10.21 -16.34
C ALA A 28 -29.66 -11.33 -16.35
N THR A 29 -28.91 -11.48 -15.25
CA THR A 29 -27.87 -12.50 -15.08
C THR A 29 -28.47 -13.72 -14.36
N PRO A 30 -28.18 -14.97 -14.79
CA PRO A 30 -28.76 -16.14 -14.15
C PRO A 30 -28.32 -16.29 -12.69
N GLU A 31 -29.27 -16.57 -11.80
CA GLU A 31 -29.09 -16.58 -10.34
C GLU A 31 -27.94 -17.49 -9.86
N TRP A 32 -27.80 -18.68 -10.46
CA TRP A 32 -26.73 -19.63 -10.09
C TRP A 32 -25.31 -19.07 -10.27
N SER A 33 -25.15 -18.03 -11.09
CA SER A 33 -23.87 -17.40 -11.39
C SER A 33 -23.55 -16.18 -10.52
N TRP A 34 -24.50 -15.72 -9.70
CA TRP A 34 -24.30 -14.54 -8.84
C TRP A 34 -23.17 -14.71 -7.83
N CYS A 35 -22.93 -15.94 -7.36
CA CYS A 35 -21.85 -16.25 -6.42
C CYS A 35 -20.48 -16.45 -7.10
N GLN A 36 -20.41 -16.39 -8.42
CA GLN A 36 -19.15 -16.49 -9.16
C GLN A 36 -18.59 -15.10 -9.41
N TRP A 37 -17.48 -14.77 -8.73
CA TRP A 37 -16.84 -13.46 -8.88
C TRP A 37 -16.45 -13.13 -10.32
N GLU A 38 -16.05 -14.15 -11.11
CA GLU A 38 -15.74 -13.99 -12.54
C GLU A 38 -16.94 -13.46 -13.35
N GLN A 39 -18.17 -13.81 -12.94
CA GLN A 39 -19.39 -13.39 -13.62
C GLN A 39 -19.90 -12.03 -13.10
N ILE A 40 -19.93 -11.85 -11.77
CA ILE A 40 -20.54 -10.66 -11.15
C ILE A 40 -19.56 -9.50 -10.97
N GLY A 41 -18.25 -9.77 -11.00
CA GLY A 41 -17.21 -8.79 -10.66
C GLY A 41 -17.21 -7.56 -11.57
N ARG A 42 -17.53 -7.72 -12.86
CA ARG A 42 -17.69 -6.58 -13.77
C ARG A 42 -18.87 -5.70 -13.38
N ILE A 43 -20.03 -6.30 -13.11
CA ILE A 43 -21.26 -5.60 -12.72
C ILE A 43 -21.03 -4.83 -11.40
N TYR A 44 -20.31 -5.46 -10.46
CA TYR A 44 -19.94 -4.83 -9.19
C TYR A 44 -18.93 -3.68 -9.36
N SER A 45 -17.97 -3.83 -10.27
CA SER A 45 -17.03 -2.77 -10.63
C SER A 45 -17.75 -1.55 -11.24
N ASP A 46 -18.70 -1.79 -12.13
CA ASP A 46 -19.51 -0.73 -12.74
C ASP A 46 -20.35 0.01 -11.69
N LEU A 47 -20.96 -0.73 -10.75
CA LEU A 47 -21.66 -0.15 -9.61
C LEU A 47 -20.71 0.71 -8.74
N SER A 48 -19.55 0.18 -8.37
CA SER A 48 -18.56 0.88 -7.54
C SER A 48 -18.09 2.17 -8.21
N ASN A 49 -17.77 2.13 -9.50
CA ASN A 49 -17.39 3.29 -10.29
C ASN A 49 -18.51 4.34 -10.32
N CYS A 50 -19.77 3.91 -10.54
CA CYS A 50 -20.90 4.82 -10.47
C CYS A 50 -20.98 5.54 -9.11
N THR A 51 -20.75 4.85 -7.99
CA THR A 51 -20.76 5.49 -6.66
C THR A 51 -19.66 6.54 -6.51
N VAL A 52 -18.47 6.30 -7.07
CA VAL A 52 -17.37 7.29 -7.11
C VAL A 52 -17.80 8.52 -7.89
N LEU A 53 -18.37 8.34 -9.09
CA LEU A 53 -18.85 9.45 -9.92
C LEU A 53 -19.94 10.28 -9.24
N MET A 54 -20.86 9.64 -8.51
CA MET A 54 -21.89 10.37 -7.75
C MET A 54 -21.28 11.16 -6.59
N ALA A 55 -20.26 10.62 -5.92
CA ALA A 55 -19.57 11.33 -4.84
C ALA A 55 -18.80 12.55 -5.38
N GLU A 56 -18.10 12.38 -6.51
CA GLU A 56 -17.41 13.48 -7.20
C GLU A 56 -18.39 14.57 -7.65
N ALA A 57 -19.51 14.20 -8.26
CA ALA A 57 -20.54 15.14 -8.72
C ALA A 57 -21.14 15.96 -7.57
N LEU A 58 -21.32 15.34 -6.40
CA LEU A 58 -21.85 16.01 -5.20
C LEU A 58 -20.77 16.66 -4.34
N SER A 59 -19.49 16.55 -4.72
CA SER A 59 -18.34 17.00 -3.91
C SER A 59 -18.34 16.40 -2.49
N CYS A 60 -18.78 15.15 -2.36
CA CYS A 60 -18.83 14.43 -1.10
C CYS A 60 -17.61 13.51 -0.92
N PRO A 61 -17.16 13.29 0.33
CA PRO A 61 -16.07 12.34 0.60
C PRO A 61 -16.44 10.91 0.21
N TRP A 62 -15.50 10.20 -0.42
CA TRP A 62 -15.60 8.79 -0.77
C TRP A 62 -14.36 8.05 -0.24
N PRO A 63 -14.51 6.87 0.39
CA PRO A 63 -15.75 6.21 0.77
C PRO A 63 -16.45 6.90 1.96
N SER A 64 -17.69 6.50 2.26
CA SER A 64 -18.48 7.04 3.37
C SER A 64 -19.25 5.93 4.11
N PRO A 65 -19.65 6.12 5.39
CA PRO A 65 -20.45 5.13 6.10
C PRO A 65 -21.80 4.81 5.43
N ALA A 66 -22.34 5.77 4.69
CA ALA A 66 -23.55 5.57 3.88
C ALA A 66 -23.29 4.56 2.76
N LEU A 67 -22.14 4.66 2.10
CA LEU A 67 -21.71 3.73 1.07
C LEU A 67 -21.55 2.30 1.61
N ASP A 68 -20.98 2.15 2.80
CA ASP A 68 -20.84 0.85 3.45
C ASP A 68 -22.21 0.20 3.69
N SER A 69 -23.16 0.98 4.22
CA SER A 69 -24.54 0.50 4.44
C SER A 69 -25.29 0.15 3.15
N PHE A 70 -24.99 0.87 2.05
CA PHE A 70 -25.55 0.61 0.73
C PHE A 70 -25.03 -0.72 0.16
N PHE A 71 -23.72 -0.96 0.20
CA PHE A 71 -23.15 -2.23 -0.26
C PHE A 71 -23.54 -3.40 0.63
N LEU A 72 -23.66 -3.21 1.94
CA LEU A 72 -24.18 -4.25 2.84
C LEU A 72 -25.60 -4.66 2.48
N GLN A 73 -26.48 -3.71 2.14
CA GLN A 73 -27.84 -4.02 1.68
C GLN A 73 -27.82 -4.80 0.36
N ILE A 74 -26.96 -4.45 -0.58
CA ILE A 74 -26.78 -5.22 -1.82
C ILE A 74 -26.33 -6.66 -1.52
N HIS A 75 -25.39 -6.85 -0.61
CA HIS A 75 -24.98 -8.19 -0.19
C HIS A 75 -26.11 -8.98 0.47
N MET A 76 -26.93 -8.34 1.29
CA MET A 76 -28.09 -8.96 1.93
C MET A 76 -29.24 -9.24 0.96
N GLU A 77 -29.36 -8.49 -0.14
CA GLU A 77 -30.43 -8.69 -1.11
C GLU A 77 -30.08 -9.76 -2.15
N TYR A 78 -28.87 -9.70 -2.73
CA TYR A 78 -28.53 -10.54 -3.89
C TYR A 78 -27.58 -11.71 -3.56
N PHE A 79 -26.84 -11.65 -2.45
CA PHE A 79 -25.71 -12.57 -2.22
C PHE A 79 -25.78 -13.35 -0.89
N THR A 80 -26.94 -13.40 -0.23
CA THR A 80 -27.11 -14.10 1.07
C THR A 80 -26.84 -15.58 1.02
N ASN A 81 -27.12 -16.22 -0.11
CA ASN A 81 -26.90 -17.65 -0.31
C ASN A 81 -25.51 -17.99 -0.87
N CYS A 82 -24.63 -16.99 -1.04
CA CYS A 82 -23.28 -17.22 -1.51
C CYS A 82 -22.39 -17.65 -0.35
N THR A 83 -21.98 -18.92 -0.36
CA THR A 83 -20.90 -19.40 0.50
C THR A 83 -19.58 -19.04 -0.16
N VAL A 84 -18.71 -18.30 0.54
CA VAL A 84 -17.33 -18.10 0.09
C VAL A 84 -16.61 -19.43 0.30
N PRO A 85 -16.26 -20.19 -0.76
CA PRO A 85 -15.49 -21.41 -0.56
C PRO A 85 -14.15 -21.01 0.07
N ALA A 86 -13.73 -21.71 1.12
CA ALA A 86 -12.51 -21.41 1.86
C ALA A 86 -11.24 -21.38 0.97
N SER A 87 -11.31 -21.95 -0.23
CA SER A 87 -10.27 -21.92 -1.27
C SER A 87 -10.16 -20.60 -2.05
N SER A 88 -11.16 -19.72 -1.97
CA SER A 88 -11.18 -18.41 -2.66
C SER A 88 -10.66 -17.26 -1.80
N GLN A 89 -10.49 -17.48 -0.49
CA GLN A 89 -9.64 -16.63 0.32
C GLN A 89 -8.20 -16.81 -0.19
N PRO A 90 -7.44 -15.75 -0.48
CA PRO A 90 -6.00 -15.88 -0.64
C PRO A 90 -5.50 -16.52 0.64
N SER A 91 -5.20 -17.82 0.59
CA SER A 91 -4.62 -18.52 1.71
C SER A 91 -3.37 -17.73 2.05
N GLN A 92 -3.32 -17.18 3.28
CA GLN A 92 -2.11 -16.51 3.72
C GLN A 92 -0.97 -17.50 3.49
N PRO A 93 0.00 -17.18 2.61
CA PRO A 93 1.05 -18.13 2.30
C PRO A 93 1.73 -18.48 3.62
N PRO A 94 2.10 -19.75 3.84
CA PRO A 94 2.72 -20.16 5.09
C PRO A 94 3.91 -19.25 5.39
N LEU A 95 4.06 -18.87 6.67
CA LEU A 95 5.06 -17.88 7.09
C LEU A 95 6.49 -18.31 6.73
N GLY A 96 6.76 -19.62 6.67
CA GLY A 96 8.06 -20.20 6.32
C GLY A 96 8.61 -19.72 4.97
N PRO A 97 7.92 -20.00 3.84
CA PRO A 97 8.33 -19.48 2.52
C PRO A 97 8.50 -17.96 2.46
N ILE A 98 7.63 -17.18 3.11
CA ILE A 98 7.75 -15.71 3.15
C ILE A 98 9.08 -15.30 3.81
N LEU A 99 9.39 -15.90 4.96
CA LEU A 99 10.64 -15.64 5.68
C LEU A 99 11.87 -16.10 4.89
N ALA A 100 11.80 -17.24 4.21
CA ALA A 100 12.89 -17.72 3.37
C ALA A 100 13.15 -16.75 2.20
N MET A 101 12.10 -16.30 1.51
CA MET A 101 12.21 -15.35 0.41
C MET A 101 12.70 -13.96 0.85
N ALA A 102 12.43 -13.55 2.10
CA ALA A 102 12.97 -12.33 2.69
C ALA A 102 14.44 -12.50 3.15
N ALA A 103 14.80 -13.67 3.68
CA ALA A 103 16.15 -13.96 4.17
C ALA A 103 17.17 -14.05 3.02
N VAL A 104 16.77 -14.59 1.86
CA VAL A 104 17.64 -14.73 0.68
C VAL A 104 18.26 -13.37 0.27
N PRO A 105 17.51 -12.31 -0.06
CA PRO A 105 18.09 -11.00 -0.40
C PRO A 105 18.82 -10.37 0.79
N ALA A 106 18.31 -10.51 2.03
CA ALA A 106 18.97 -9.96 3.21
C ALA A 106 20.37 -10.54 3.45
N CYS A 107 20.60 -11.81 3.10
CA CYS A 107 21.90 -12.48 3.23
C CYS A 107 22.77 -12.36 1.97
N LEU A 108 22.18 -12.41 0.77
CA LEU A 108 22.93 -12.36 -0.47
C LEU A 108 23.52 -10.97 -0.75
N THR A 109 22.79 -9.89 -0.47
CA THR A 109 23.28 -8.52 -0.68
C THR A 109 24.58 -8.22 0.08
N PRO A 110 24.68 -8.44 1.41
CA PRO A 110 25.94 -8.19 2.13
C PRO A 110 27.07 -9.11 1.67
N LEU A 111 26.76 -10.37 1.30
CA LEU A 111 27.76 -11.29 0.77
C LEU A 111 28.38 -10.77 -0.54
N VAL A 112 27.53 -10.36 -1.49
CA VAL A 112 27.99 -9.79 -2.76
C VAL A 112 28.81 -8.52 -2.53
N VAL A 113 28.36 -7.61 -1.65
CA VAL A 113 29.10 -6.40 -1.30
C VAL A 113 30.47 -6.71 -0.69
N ALA A 114 30.55 -7.69 0.21
CA ALA A 114 31.83 -8.09 0.80
C ALA A 114 32.80 -8.67 -0.25
N LEU A 115 32.28 -9.49 -1.17
CA LEU A 115 33.07 -10.08 -2.25
C LEU A 115 33.57 -9.03 -3.24
N THR A 116 32.73 -8.07 -3.64
CA THR A 116 33.13 -6.99 -4.56
C THR A 116 34.16 -6.06 -3.91
N LEU A 117 34.00 -5.73 -2.63
CA LEU A 117 34.97 -4.95 -1.87
C LEU A 117 36.32 -5.67 -1.76
N ARG A 118 36.32 -6.97 -1.46
CA ARG A 118 37.56 -7.76 -1.39
C ARG A 118 38.25 -7.82 -2.75
N LYS A 119 37.50 -8.04 -3.83
CA LYS A 119 38.04 -8.03 -5.20
C LYS A 119 38.60 -6.66 -5.58
N ALA A 120 37.96 -5.57 -5.17
CA ALA A 120 38.49 -4.22 -5.38
C ALA A 120 39.81 -3.97 -4.62
N ARG A 121 39.96 -4.53 -3.42
CA ARG A 121 41.21 -4.43 -2.63
C ARG A 121 42.35 -5.23 -3.24
N GLU A 122 42.06 -6.40 -3.83
CA GLU A 122 43.08 -7.19 -4.52
C GLU A 122 43.41 -6.65 -5.92
N ALA A 123 42.57 -5.76 -6.47
CA ALA A 123 42.83 -4.99 -7.67
C ALA A 123 43.57 -3.66 -7.40
N GLU A 124 43.83 -3.30 -6.14
CA GLU A 124 44.64 -2.12 -5.81
C GLU A 124 46.14 -2.46 -5.87
N PRO A 125 46.95 -1.78 -6.69
CA PRO A 125 48.41 -1.91 -6.63
C PRO A 125 48.91 -1.43 -5.27
N LYS A 126 49.64 -2.28 -4.57
CA LYS A 126 50.22 -2.05 -3.24
C LYS A 126 50.89 -0.66 -3.13
N PRO A 127 50.55 0.18 -2.14
CA PRO A 127 51.35 1.36 -1.83
C PRO A 127 52.62 0.89 -1.09
N ASP A 128 53.73 0.83 -1.82
CA ASP A 128 55.05 0.60 -1.24
C ASP A 128 55.48 1.77 -0.33
N ARG A 129 56.06 1.45 0.81
CA ARG A 129 56.93 2.35 1.59
C ARG A 129 58.10 1.53 2.16
N PRO A 130 59.34 2.05 2.19
CA PRO A 130 59.85 2.88 3.31
C PRO A 130 60.84 4.03 2.93
N LEU A 131 60.62 5.27 3.43
CA LEU A 131 61.45 6.12 4.36
C LEU A 131 62.72 6.83 3.79
N PRO A 132 63.12 8.04 4.28
CA PRO A 132 63.84 8.17 5.56
C PRO A 132 63.38 9.31 6.50
N ALA A 133 63.82 9.22 7.76
CA ALA A 133 63.70 10.19 8.88
C ALA A 133 64.36 11.55 8.54
N ALA A 134 64.19 12.70 9.22
CA ALA A 134 63.91 13.10 10.62
C ALA A 134 63.49 14.61 10.61
N PRO A 135 63.52 15.42 11.71
CA PRO A 135 63.44 15.15 13.14
C PRO A 135 62.26 15.87 13.84
N SER A 136 62.08 15.54 15.11
CA SER A 136 61.08 16.06 16.05
C SER A 136 61.31 17.53 16.46
N VAL A 137 60.30 18.40 16.33
CA VAL A 137 60.20 19.65 17.10
C VAL A 137 58.74 19.95 17.49
N LEU A 138 58.50 19.83 18.80
CA LEU A 138 57.64 20.64 19.67
C LEU A 138 56.16 20.88 19.34
N SER A 139 55.33 20.14 20.07
CA SER A 139 54.11 20.56 20.77
C SER A 139 53.59 22.01 20.59
N ARG A 140 52.33 22.11 20.16
CA ARG A 140 51.39 23.14 20.67
C ARG A 140 49.97 22.56 20.77
N GLN A 141 49.37 22.73 21.95
CA GLN A 141 48.10 22.18 22.41
C GLN A 141 46.84 22.84 21.80
N ARG A 142 45.73 22.10 21.98
CA ARG A 142 44.34 22.55 22.26
C ARG A 142 43.51 22.92 21.01
N ALA A 143 42.25 22.49 20.83
CA ALA A 143 41.23 22.09 21.79
C ALA A 143 40.26 21.02 21.23
N SER A 144 39.83 20.15 22.13
CA SER A 144 38.60 19.35 22.03
C SER A 144 37.37 20.23 22.26
N SER A 145 36.30 20.02 21.50
CA SER A 145 35.01 19.57 22.07
C SER A 145 33.92 19.34 21.01
N ARG A 146 33.32 18.16 21.10
CA ARG A 146 32.05 17.75 20.50
C ARG A 146 30.93 18.73 20.85
N THR A 147 29.92 18.84 19.99
CA THR A 147 28.53 18.57 20.40
C THR A 147 27.74 18.04 19.21
N VAL A 148 26.96 17.02 19.51
CA VAL A 148 26.10 16.21 18.66
C VAL A 148 24.64 16.64 18.91
N LEU A 149 23.78 16.32 17.94
CA LEU A 149 22.32 16.16 18.00
C LEU A 149 21.44 17.38 17.68
N GLY A 150 20.52 17.18 16.73
CA GLY A 150 19.40 18.10 16.49
C GLY A 150 18.68 17.88 15.16
N ILE A 151 18.17 16.67 14.92
CA ILE A 151 17.15 16.38 13.89
C ILE A 151 15.92 17.27 14.12
N ASN A 152 15.44 17.96 13.07
CA ASN A 152 14.12 18.60 13.09
C ASN A 152 13.38 18.28 11.78
N TRP A 153 12.45 17.33 11.86
CA TRP A 153 11.38 17.14 10.89
C TRP A 153 10.27 18.12 11.25
N LYS A 154 10.05 19.14 10.42
CA LYS A 154 8.87 20.00 10.48
C LYS A 154 8.06 19.81 9.20
N GLY A 155 6.91 19.16 9.35
CA GLY A 155 5.89 19.00 8.32
C GLY A 155 5.39 20.34 7.80
N ARG A 156 4.97 20.33 6.53
CA ARG A 156 4.29 21.44 5.87
C ARG A 156 2.94 20.94 5.37
N GLU A 157 1.91 21.38 6.06
CA GLU A 157 0.52 21.39 5.64
C GLU A 157 0.13 22.82 5.20
N SER A 158 -0.69 22.86 4.14
CA SER A 158 -1.70 23.86 3.80
C SER A 158 -1.32 25.32 3.52
N VAL A 159 -1.46 25.70 2.24
CA VAL A 159 -2.32 26.80 1.78
C VAL A 159 -3.15 26.27 0.61
#